data_AF-A0A9W9ZH85-F1
#
_entry.id   AF-A0A9W9ZH85-F1
#
_cell.length_a   1.000
_cell.length_b   1.000
_cell.length_c   1.000
_cell.angle_alpha   90.00
_cell.angle_beta   90.00
_cell.angle_gamma   90.00
#
_symmetry.space_group_name_H-M   'P 1'
#
loop_
_entity.id
_entity.type
_entity.pdbx_description
1 polymer ?
#
loop_
_entity_poly.entity_id
_entity_poly.type
_entity_poly.pdbx_seq_one_letter_code
_entity_poly.pdbx_strand_id
1 'polypeptide(L)'
;MSCTVPVFACIQDINRVVSILNDAPTSGEQEVKENIEGWEVDNEEWGWTEAVESEHVVTPGSWLQECCISLSPSNDTLAVAKNDKAVFLTSRWNKPSEGEPSTKYEIVWSGSLAVEEGECITDILCIPLASQHRSSQGSPDWTCIVAGFTSGYMRIYLQHGINAAFSISP
;
A
#
# COMPACT_ATOMS: atom_id res chain seq x y z
N MET A 1 3.88 -19.14 -31.84
CA MET A 1 3.97 -17.77 -31.29
C MET A 1 3.92 -17.91 -29.78
N SER A 2 5.07 -17.93 -29.11
CA SER A 2 5.11 -17.94 -27.64
C SER A 2 5.04 -16.51 -27.15
N CYS A 3 3.98 -16.14 -26.42
CA CYS A 3 3.91 -14.86 -25.75
C CYS A 3 4.92 -14.84 -24.60
N THR A 4 5.83 -13.88 -24.60
CA THR A 4 6.73 -13.60 -23.47
C THR A 4 6.28 -12.31 -22.81
N VAL A 5 6.29 -12.26 -21.48
CA VAL A 5 6.02 -11.05 -20.71
C VAL A 5 7.38 -10.41 -20.40
N PRO A 6 7.78 -9.33 -21.10
CA PRO A 6 9.04 -8.67 -20.80
C PRO A 6 8.96 -7.94 -19.46
N VAL A 7 10.04 -7.99 -18.69
CA VAL A 7 10.17 -7.18 -17.47
C VAL A 7 10.44 -5.73 -17.89
N PHE A 8 9.48 -4.84 -17.61
CA PHE A 8 9.60 -3.42 -17.97
C PHE A 8 10.38 -2.61 -16.94
N ALA A 9 10.17 -2.88 -15.65
CA ALA A 9 10.78 -2.16 -14.54
C ALA A 9 10.91 -3.06 -13.31
N CYS A 10 11.76 -2.68 -12.35
CA CYS A 10 11.84 -3.32 -11.04
C CYS A 10 11.90 -2.29 -9.90
N ILE A 11 11.54 -2.71 -8.69
CA ILE A 11 11.75 -1.92 -7.47
C ILE A 11 13.19 -2.12 -7.02
N GLN A 12 13.92 -1.03 -6.77
CA GLN A 12 15.35 -1.07 -6.45
C GLN A 12 15.62 -1.80 -5.12
N ASP A 13 14.82 -1.54 -4.09
CA ASP A 13 14.97 -2.15 -2.76
C ASP A 13 13.61 -2.64 -2.22
N ILE A 14 13.19 -3.80 -2.71
CA ILE A 14 11.91 -4.40 -2.33
C ILE A 14 11.85 -4.79 -0.85
N ASN A 15 12.98 -5.21 -0.27
CA ASN A 15 13.03 -5.63 1.14
C ASN A 15 12.75 -4.45 2.06
N ARG A 16 13.27 -3.27 1.72
CA ARG A 16 12.96 -2.03 2.44
C ARG A 16 11.49 -1.64 2.34
N VAL A 17 10.87 -1.78 1.16
CA VAL A 17 9.42 -1.56 1.00
C VAL A 17 8.62 -2.49 1.91
N VAL A 18 8.95 -3.78 1.90
CA VAL A 18 8.27 -4.79 2.72
C VAL A 18 8.46 -4.52 4.21
N SER A 19 9.66 -4.15 4.65
CA SER A 19 9.92 -3.79 6.05
C SER A 19 9.03 -2.63 6.49
N ILE A 20 9.00 -1.53 5.72
CA ILE A 20 8.21 -0.35 6.06
C ILE A 20 6.72 -0.68 6.19
N LEU A 21 6.18 -1.48 5.27
CA LEU A 21 4.75 -1.81 5.23
C LEU A 21 4.33 -2.82 6.31
N ASN A 22 5.24 -3.66 6.77
CA ASN A 22 4.96 -4.68 7.79
C ASN A 22 5.30 -4.25 9.21
N ASP A 23 6.05 -3.18 9.39
CA ASP A 23 6.26 -2.61 10.73
C ASP A 23 4.89 -2.32 11.36
N ALA A 24 4.71 -2.69 12.63
CA ALA A 24 3.46 -2.46 13.34
C ALA A 24 3.03 -0.97 13.27
N PRO A 25 1.72 -0.68 13.27
CA PRO A 25 1.24 0.69 13.44
C PRO A 25 1.88 1.27 14.70
N THR A 26 2.30 2.53 14.65
CA THR A 26 2.98 3.20 15.77
C THR A 26 1.95 3.57 16.84
N SER A 27 1.26 2.58 17.41
CA SER A 27 0.50 2.74 18.64
C SER A 27 1.50 2.74 19.79
N GLY A 28 1.53 3.83 20.56
CA GLY A 28 2.28 3.85 21.81
C GLY A 28 1.82 2.73 22.76
N GLU A 29 2.77 2.30 23.59
CA GLU A 29 2.63 1.43 24.77
C GLU A 29 3.06 -0.04 24.61
N GLN A 30 4.05 -0.37 25.46
CA GLN A 30 4.58 -1.70 25.74
C GLN A 30 3.53 -2.50 26.54
N GLU A 31 3.02 -3.60 25.99
CA GLU A 31 2.31 -4.59 26.80
C GLU A 31 3.17 -5.84 27.04
N VAL A 32 3.48 -6.02 28.32
CA VAL A 32 4.06 -7.20 28.94
C VAL A 32 3.05 -8.34 28.82
N LYS A 33 3.40 -9.44 28.13
CA LYS A 33 2.62 -10.68 28.18
C LYS A 33 2.98 -11.46 29.46
N GLU A 34 2.14 -11.38 30.47
CA GLU A 34 2.07 -12.40 31.53
C GLU A 34 1.32 -13.63 31.02
N ASN A 35 2.01 -14.77 31.01
CA ASN A 35 1.43 -16.09 30.74
C ASN A 35 0.57 -16.52 31.93
N ILE A 36 -0.72 -16.77 31.72
CA ILE A 36 -1.55 -17.57 32.63
C ILE A 36 -2.05 -18.80 31.88
N GLU A 37 -1.52 -19.95 32.27
CA GLU A 37 -1.95 -21.29 31.90
C GLU A 37 -3.35 -21.60 32.46
N GLY A 38 -4.20 -22.30 31.69
CA GLY A 38 -5.47 -22.76 32.22
C GLY A 38 -6.29 -23.73 31.35
N TRP A 39 -6.03 -25.03 31.57
CA TRP A 39 -6.94 -26.20 31.57
C TRP A 39 -7.65 -26.68 30.28
N GLU A 40 -7.23 -27.88 29.84
CA GLU A 40 -7.95 -28.78 28.92
C GLU A 40 -9.25 -29.30 29.58
N VAL A 41 -10.36 -29.27 28.83
CA VAL A 41 -11.60 -29.96 29.20
C VAL A 41 -12.04 -30.81 28.01
N ASP A 42 -11.89 -32.12 28.18
CA ASP A 42 -12.50 -33.14 27.34
C ASP A 42 -14.03 -33.04 27.42
N ASN A 43 -14.71 -32.95 26.26
CA ASN A 43 -16.09 -33.39 26.18
C ASN A 43 -16.46 -33.81 24.74
N GLU A 44 -16.49 -35.12 24.50
CA GLU A 44 -17.14 -35.72 23.33
C GLU A 44 -18.66 -35.78 23.57
N GLU A 45 -19.45 -34.99 22.84
CA GLU A 45 -20.92 -35.17 22.81
C GLU A 45 -21.48 -34.86 21.41
N TRP A 46 -22.17 -35.86 20.85
CA TRP A 46 -22.77 -35.88 19.52
C TRP A 46 -24.07 -35.06 19.46
N GLY A 47 -24.15 -34.05 18.58
CA GLY A 47 -25.41 -33.33 18.32
C GLY A 47 -25.39 -32.54 17.01
N TRP A 48 -26.20 -32.95 16.04
CA TRP A 48 -26.40 -32.23 14.78
C TRP A 48 -27.14 -30.90 15.01
N THR A 49 -26.51 -29.75 14.75
CA THR A 49 -27.22 -28.49 14.50
C THR A 49 -26.44 -27.58 13.56
N GLU A 50 -27.07 -27.39 12.39
CA GLU A 50 -27.12 -26.19 11.54
C GLU A 50 -25.81 -25.68 10.90
N ALA A 51 -25.94 -25.37 9.60
CA ALA A 51 -24.86 -24.86 8.76
C ALA A 51 -24.29 -23.57 9.35
N VAL A 52 -23.17 -23.71 10.05
CA VAL A 52 -22.28 -22.58 10.34
C VAL A 52 -21.71 -22.10 9.02
N GLU A 53 -21.96 -20.82 8.75
CA GLU A 53 -21.34 -20.06 7.68
C GLU A 53 -19.86 -20.45 7.59
N SER A 54 -19.42 -20.78 6.39
CA SER A 54 -18.03 -21.07 6.10
C SER A 54 -17.18 -19.91 6.60
N GLU A 55 -16.55 -20.09 7.77
CA GLU A 55 -15.40 -19.30 8.17
C GLU A 55 -14.41 -19.41 7.01
N HIS A 56 -14.23 -18.30 6.30
CA HIS A 56 -13.17 -18.17 5.33
C HIS A 56 -11.87 -18.40 6.11
N VAL A 57 -11.33 -19.62 6.02
CA VAL A 57 -9.95 -19.88 6.37
C VAL A 57 -9.12 -19.07 5.37
N VAL A 58 -8.83 -17.83 5.73
CA VAL A 58 -7.89 -16.98 5.02
C VAL A 58 -6.54 -17.65 5.19
N THR A 59 -6.15 -18.52 4.25
CA THR A 59 -4.73 -18.80 4.03
C THR A 59 -4.02 -17.46 4.04
N PRO A 60 -3.01 -17.24 4.90
CA PRO A 60 -2.35 -15.94 4.98
C PRO A 60 -1.90 -15.58 3.57
N GLY A 61 -2.55 -14.55 3.02
CA GLY A 61 -2.27 -14.09 1.68
C GLY A 61 -0.82 -13.66 1.60
N SER A 62 -0.25 -13.63 0.40
CA SER A 62 1.04 -12.95 0.23
C SER A 62 0.89 -11.51 0.75
N TRP A 63 1.89 -10.97 1.45
CA TRP A 63 1.86 -9.59 1.98
C TRP A 63 1.38 -8.53 0.96
N LEU A 64 1.62 -8.80 -0.33
CA LEU A 64 1.21 -7.97 -1.46
C LEU A 64 -0.31 -7.91 -1.69
N GLN A 65 -1.04 -8.98 -1.36
CA GLN A 65 -2.50 -9.06 -1.46
C GLN A 65 -3.19 -8.18 -0.41
N GLU A 66 -2.50 -7.86 0.67
CA GLU A 66 -2.95 -6.95 1.71
C GLU A 66 -2.62 -5.48 1.40
N CYS A 67 -1.90 -5.23 0.29
CA CYS A 67 -1.51 -3.88 -0.12
C CYS A 67 -2.51 -3.27 -1.11
N CYS A 68 -2.82 -1.98 -0.92
CA CYS A 68 -3.39 -1.14 -1.96
C CYS A 68 -2.25 -0.64 -2.85
N ILE A 69 -2.37 -0.80 -4.17
CA ILE A 69 -1.30 -0.48 -5.13
C ILE A 69 -1.88 0.35 -6.27
N SER A 70 -1.22 1.45 -6.60
CA SER A 70 -1.53 2.21 -7.80
C SER A 70 -0.27 2.66 -8.53
N LEU A 71 -0.27 2.48 -9.84
CA LEU A 71 0.75 2.96 -10.76
C LEU A 71 0.20 4.14 -11.54
N SER A 72 0.98 5.21 -11.69
CA SER A 72 0.58 6.37 -12.46
C SER A 72 0.44 6.02 -13.95
N PRO A 73 -0.48 6.67 -14.68
CA PRO A 73 -0.61 6.48 -16.13
C PRO A 73 0.66 6.81 -16.92
N SER A 74 1.53 7.65 -16.37
CA SER A 74 2.82 8.04 -16.96
C SER A 74 3.97 7.07 -16.60
N ASN A 75 3.71 6.01 -15.82
CA ASN A 75 4.69 5.06 -15.30
C ASN A 75 5.83 5.70 -14.47
N ASP A 76 5.61 6.91 -13.96
CA ASP A 76 6.62 7.69 -13.23
C ASP A 76 6.51 7.57 -11.71
N THR A 77 5.34 7.15 -11.19
CA THR A 77 5.03 7.08 -9.76
C THR A 77 4.29 5.79 -9.45
N LEU A 78 4.77 5.05 -8.46
CA LEU A 78 4.13 3.86 -7.92
C LEU A 78 3.86 4.09 -6.43
N ALA A 79 2.61 3.96 -6.02
CA ALA A 79 2.20 4.07 -4.63
C ALA A 79 1.78 2.70 -4.10
N VAL A 80 2.31 2.32 -2.94
CA VAL A 80 1.98 1.08 -2.25
C VAL A 80 1.59 1.45 -0.81
N ALA A 81 0.43 0.99 -0.37
CA ALA A 81 -0.10 1.27 0.96
C ALA A 81 -0.56 -0.02 1.65
N LYS A 82 -0.45 -0.06 2.98
CA LYS A 82 -0.92 -1.15 3.83
C LYS A 82 -1.19 -0.60 5.23
N ASN A 83 -2.36 -0.90 5.79
CA ASN A 83 -2.80 -0.35 7.08
C ASN A 83 -2.70 1.19 7.09
N ASP A 84 -1.97 1.79 8.03
CA ASP A 84 -1.75 3.23 8.12
C ASP A 84 -0.56 3.72 7.29
N LYS A 85 0.25 2.82 6.72
CA LYS A 85 1.52 3.15 6.07
C LYS A 85 1.43 3.16 4.56
N ALA A 86 2.24 4.02 3.95
CA ALA A 86 2.45 4.02 2.52
C ALA A 86 3.90 4.30 2.14
N VAL A 87 4.24 3.85 0.93
CA VAL A 87 5.52 4.05 0.27
C VAL A 87 5.25 4.58 -1.13
N PHE A 88 5.86 5.72 -1.45
CA PHE A 88 5.80 6.33 -2.77
C PHE A 88 7.14 6.13 -3.45
N LEU A 89 7.10 5.49 -4.62
CA LEU A 89 8.26 5.22 -5.43
C LEU A 89 8.18 6.01 -6.73
N THR A 90 9.32 6.44 -7.24
CA THR A 90 9.41 7.13 -8.53
C THR A 90 10.34 6.42 -9.47
N SER A 91 10.01 6.50 -10.75
CA SER A 91 10.77 5.90 -11.83
C SER A 91 12.08 6.65 -12.04
N ARG A 92 13.18 5.91 -12.03
CA ARG A 92 14.52 6.37 -12.39
C ARG A 92 15.02 5.53 -13.55
N TRP A 93 15.40 6.21 -14.62
CA TRP A 93 16.08 5.59 -15.74
C TRP A 93 17.55 5.40 -15.41
N ASN A 94 18.00 4.14 -15.39
CA ASN A 94 19.39 3.76 -15.25
C ASN A 94 19.91 3.21 -16.58
N LYS A 95 21.23 3.32 -16.81
CA LYS A 95 21.84 2.67 -17.97
C LYS A 95 21.63 1.16 -17.84
N PRO A 96 21.03 0.49 -18.83
CA PRO A 96 20.80 -0.94 -18.75
C PRO A 96 22.15 -1.67 -18.67
N SER A 97 22.36 -2.37 -17.56
CA SER A 97 23.33 -3.46 -17.46
C SER A 97 22.74 -4.70 -18.14
N GLU A 98 23.58 -5.62 -18.62
CA GLU A 98 23.09 -6.85 -19.25
C GLU A 98 22.14 -7.61 -18.31
N GLY A 99 20.87 -7.72 -18.70
CA GLY A 99 19.85 -8.50 -18.00
C GLY A 99 18.96 -7.74 -17.00
N GLU A 100 19.23 -6.47 -16.70
CA GLU A 100 18.38 -5.67 -15.81
C GLU A 100 17.46 -4.72 -16.59
N PRO A 101 16.22 -4.48 -16.10
CA PRO A 101 15.36 -3.47 -16.69
C PRO A 101 16.00 -2.08 -16.57
N SER A 102 15.88 -1.28 -17.62
CA SER A 102 16.42 0.09 -17.67
C SER A 102 15.75 1.02 -16.66
N THR A 103 14.51 0.71 -16.28
CA THR A 103 13.72 1.52 -15.36
C THR A 103 13.69 0.87 -13.97
N LYS A 104 14.09 1.63 -12.95
CA LYS A 104 14.01 1.20 -11.55
C LYS A 104 13.14 2.16 -10.74
N TYR A 105 12.32 1.64 -9.84
CA TYR A 105 11.54 2.43 -8.89
C TYR A 105 12.32 2.60 -7.59
N GLU A 106 12.53 3.85 -7.19
CA GLU A 106 13.23 4.22 -5.97
C GLU A 106 12.26 4.87 -4.98
N ILE A 107 12.43 4.58 -3.69
CA ILE A 107 11.60 5.16 -2.63
C ILE A 107 11.91 6.66 -2.53
N VAL A 108 10.91 7.51 -2.76
CA VAL A 108 11.00 8.96 -2.56
C VAL A 108 10.38 9.37 -1.24
N TRP A 109 9.34 8.67 -0.81
CA TRP A 109 8.68 8.93 0.46
C TRP A 109 8.16 7.64 1.07
N SER A 110 8.15 7.59 2.41
CA SER A 110 7.55 6.51 3.17
C SER A 110 7.14 7.02 4.54
N GLY A 111 5.99 6.58 5.04
CA GLY A 111 5.52 6.96 6.37
C GLY A 111 4.08 6.54 6.63
N SER A 112 3.56 6.93 7.80
CA SER A 112 2.14 6.80 8.11
C SER A 112 1.37 7.96 7.49
N LEU A 113 0.25 7.64 6.82
CA LEU A 113 -0.69 8.61 6.25
C LEU A 113 -1.88 8.87 7.20
N ALA A 114 -2.10 8.00 8.18
CA ALA A 114 -3.15 8.13 9.17
C ALA A 114 -2.94 9.37 10.03
N VAL A 115 -4.02 10.14 10.21
CA VAL A 115 -4.02 11.32 11.09
C VAL A 115 -4.78 11.00 12.37
N GLU A 116 -5.81 10.18 12.27
CA GLU A 116 -6.60 9.71 13.40
C GLU A 116 -6.08 8.37 13.92
N GLU A 117 -6.22 8.15 15.23
CA GLU A 117 -5.79 6.90 15.86
C GLU A 117 -6.65 5.73 15.38
N GLY A 118 -6.02 4.65 14.91
CA GLY A 118 -6.71 3.49 14.35
C GLY A 118 -7.24 3.68 12.92
N GLU A 119 -6.94 4.80 12.27
CA GLU A 119 -7.31 5.05 10.88
C GLU A 119 -6.41 4.23 9.93
N CYS A 120 -7.03 3.49 9.01
CA CYS A 120 -6.32 2.69 8.00
C CYS A 120 -6.67 3.16 6.59
N ILE A 121 -5.71 2.99 5.68
CA ILE A 121 -5.88 3.25 4.25
C ILE A 121 -6.72 2.13 3.65
N THR A 122 -7.79 2.49 2.95
CA THR A 122 -8.70 1.56 2.27
C THR A 122 -8.44 1.46 0.78
N ASP A 123 -7.95 2.54 0.16
CA ASP A 123 -7.61 2.58 -1.27
C ASP A 123 -6.54 3.65 -1.56
N ILE A 124 -5.79 3.48 -2.65
CA ILE A 124 -4.79 4.44 -3.12
C ILE A 124 -4.81 4.57 -4.64
N LEU A 125 -4.81 5.81 -5.15
CA LEU A 125 -4.91 6.12 -6.57
C LEU A 125 -3.87 7.14 -7.01
N CYS A 126 -3.18 6.87 -8.11
CA CYS A 126 -2.29 7.82 -8.78
C CYS A 126 -3.05 8.52 -9.90
N ILE A 127 -3.40 9.79 -9.69
CA ILE A 127 -4.24 10.55 -10.62
C ILE A 127 -3.40 11.63 -11.29
N PRO A 128 -3.38 11.69 -12.64
CA PRO A 128 -2.76 12.80 -13.35
C PRO A 128 -3.57 14.08 -13.10
N LEU A 129 -2.92 15.12 -12.56
CA LEU A 129 -3.51 16.45 -12.47
C LEU A 129 -3.19 17.23 -13.74
N ALA A 130 -4.23 17.53 -14.51
CA ALA A 130 -4.13 18.47 -15.61
C ALA A 130 -4.16 19.90 -15.05
N SER A 131 -3.04 20.60 -15.14
CA SER A 131 -3.04 22.04 -14.92
C SER A 131 -3.87 22.71 -16.02
N GLN A 132 -4.80 23.59 -15.66
CA GLN A 132 -5.46 24.47 -16.64
C GLN A 132 -4.48 25.50 -17.23
N HIS A 133 -3.29 25.64 -16.64
CA HIS A 133 -2.21 26.39 -17.22
C HIS A 133 -1.58 25.53 -18.32
N ARG A 134 -1.56 26.04 -19.55
CA ARG A 134 -0.86 25.37 -20.66
C ARG A 134 0.61 25.16 -20.26
N SER A 135 0.98 23.98 -19.81
CA SER A 135 2.36 23.56 -19.97
C SER A 135 2.58 23.35 -21.45
N SER A 136 3.75 23.74 -21.92
CA SER A 136 4.13 23.70 -23.33
C SER A 136 4.28 22.28 -23.89
N GLN A 137 4.00 21.22 -23.10
CA GLN A 137 4.29 19.83 -23.48
C GLN A 137 3.11 18.85 -23.47
N GLY A 138 1.90 19.24 -23.06
CA GLY A 138 0.70 18.39 -23.23
C GLY A 138 0.69 17.06 -22.46
N SER A 139 1.66 16.84 -21.58
CA SER A 139 1.67 15.78 -20.57
C SER A 139 0.98 16.27 -19.29
N PRO A 140 0.36 15.39 -18.48
CA PRO A 140 -0.06 15.76 -17.13
C PRO A 140 1.11 16.36 -16.38
N ASP A 141 0.94 17.58 -15.87
CA ASP A 141 2.08 18.30 -15.30
C ASP A 141 2.57 17.64 -14.02
N TRP A 142 1.66 17.05 -13.24
CA TRP A 142 1.97 16.36 -12.00
C TRP A 142 1.03 15.17 -11.76
N THR A 143 1.55 14.09 -11.16
CA THR A 143 0.74 13.01 -10.61
C THR A 143 0.49 13.29 -9.13
N CYS A 144 -0.77 13.29 -8.71
CA CYS A 144 -1.12 13.27 -7.29
C CYS A 144 -1.45 11.85 -6.84
N ILE A 145 -1.32 11.63 -5.54
CA ILE A 145 -1.64 10.37 -4.88
C ILE A 145 -2.84 10.64 -3.98
N VAL A 146 -3.94 9.95 -4.23
CA VAL A 146 -5.17 10.06 -3.43
C VAL A 146 -5.27 8.82 -2.56
N ALA A 147 -5.40 9.01 -1.24
CA ALA A 147 -5.64 7.91 -0.30
C ALA A 147 -7.03 8.05 0.34
N GLY A 148 -7.78 6.96 0.31
CA GLY A 148 -9.03 6.80 1.07
C GLY A 148 -8.76 6.12 2.40
N PHE A 149 -9.54 6.48 3.43
CA PHE A 149 -9.36 5.96 4.78
C PHE A 149 -10.64 5.32 5.33
N THR A 150 -10.50 4.46 6.34
CA THR A 150 -11.62 3.82 7.06
C THR A 150 -12.54 4.81 7.77
N SER A 151 -12.01 5.98 8.13
CA SER A 151 -12.74 7.13 8.67
C SER A 151 -13.74 7.75 7.67
N GLY A 152 -13.63 7.41 6.38
CA GLY A 152 -14.38 8.04 5.30
C GLY A 152 -13.71 9.30 4.72
N TYR A 153 -12.58 9.75 5.29
CA TYR A 153 -11.81 10.84 4.72
C TYR A 153 -11.06 10.41 3.45
N MET A 154 -10.85 11.38 2.58
CA MET A 154 -9.94 11.26 1.44
C MET A 154 -8.89 12.38 1.52
N ARG A 155 -7.62 12.01 1.39
CA ARG A 155 -6.48 12.95 1.43
C ARG A 155 -5.64 12.87 0.17
N ILE A 156 -5.14 14.02 -0.27
CA ILE A 156 -4.35 14.15 -1.49
C ILE A 156 -2.91 14.50 -1.14
N TYR A 157 -1.99 13.68 -1.63
CA TYR A 157 -0.55 13.80 -1.44
C TYR A 157 0.14 14.10 -2.77
N LEU A 158 1.22 14.85 -2.70
CA LEU A 158 2.16 14.99 -3.81
C LEU A 158 3.15 13.83 -3.81
N GLN A 159 3.79 13.60 -4.96
CA GLN A 159 4.80 12.55 -5.18
C GLN A 159 5.93 12.52 -4.13
N HIS A 160 6.21 13.65 -3.47
CA HIS A 160 7.25 13.81 -2.44
C HIS A 160 6.71 13.68 -0.99
N GLY A 161 5.46 13.26 -0.81
CA GLY A 161 4.81 13.16 0.50
C GLY A 161 4.42 14.49 1.13
N ILE A 162 4.50 15.59 0.37
CA ILE A 162 3.96 16.88 0.80
C ILE A 162 2.44 16.81 0.67
N ASN A 163 1.74 17.07 1.78
CA ASN A 163 0.28 17.20 1.78
C ASN A 163 -0.12 18.37 0.88
N ALA A 164 -0.86 18.09 -0.21
CA ALA A 164 -1.67 19.13 -0.82
C ALA A 164 -2.85 19.32 0.14
N ALA A 165 -3.02 20.53 0.69
CA ALA A 165 -3.92 20.82 1.82
C ALA A 165 -5.43 20.71 1.47
N PHE A 166 -5.88 19.54 1.03
CA PHE A 166 -7.27 19.23 0.73
C PHE A 166 -7.61 17.88 1.38
N SER A 167 -8.33 17.96 2.49
CA SER A 167 -9.06 16.83 3.08
C SER A 167 -10.50 16.97 2.64
N ILE A 168 -11.04 15.94 2.00
CA ILE A 168 -12.46 15.89 1.62
C ILE A 168 -13.16 15.09 2.71
N SER A 169 -14.05 15.75 3.45
CA SER A 169 -14.94 15.11 4.42
C SER A 169 -16.18 14.56 3.71
N PRO A 170 -16.78 13.46 4.20
CA PRO A 170 -18.09 13.02 3.76
C PRO A 170 -19.20 14.05 4.02
#